data_AF-A0A0S9M708-F1
#
_entry.id   AF-A0A0S9M708-F1
#
_cell.length_a   1.000
_cell.length_b   1.000
_cell.length_c   1.000
_cell.angle_alpha   90.00
_cell.angle_beta   90.00
_cell.angle_gamma   90.00
#
_symmetry.space_group_name_H-M   'P 1'
#
loop_
_entity.id
_entity.type
_entity.pdbx_description
1 polymer ?
#
loop_
_entity_poly.entity_id
_entity_poly.type
_entity_poly.pdbx_seq_one_letter_code
_entity_poly.pdbx_strand_id
1 'polypeptide(L)' 'MTDQLRRCKTCGTFKPFTDYYKGPCGAFVRCKACCILARKAAYQKNPEYTKNLVRGYRAAAKARGLAATLGDALGP' A
#
# COMPACT_ATOMS: atom_id res chain seq x y z
N MET A 1 -18.54 -20.03 -1.28
CA MET A 1 -17.24 -19.49 -0.85
C MET A 1 -17.52 -18.55 0.31
N THR A 2 -17.15 -18.90 1.53
CA THR A 2 -17.37 -18.06 2.71
C THR A 2 -16.37 -16.90 2.68
N ASP A 3 -16.85 -15.68 2.45
CA ASP A 3 -16.06 -14.46 2.61
C ASP A 3 -15.57 -14.39 4.06
N GLN A 4 -14.31 -14.74 4.27
CA GLN A 4 -13.75 -14.73 5.62
C GLN A 4 -13.76 -13.28 6.12
N LEU A 5 -14.39 -13.05 7.28
CA LEU A 5 -14.51 -11.72 7.87
C LEU A 5 -13.35 -11.48 8.84
N ARG A 6 -12.83 -10.25 8.85
CA ARG A 6 -11.80 -9.80 9.79
C ARG A 6 -12.23 -8.51 10.48
N ARG A 7 -11.89 -8.40 11.77
CA ARG A 7 -12.09 -7.19 12.57
C ARG A 7 -11.00 -6.16 12.27
N CYS A 8 -11.40 -4.94 11.93
CA CYS A 8 -10.45 -3.84 11.73
C CYS A 8 -9.93 -3.35 13.09
N LYS A 9 -8.60 -3.24 13.28
CA LYS A 9 -8.02 -2.74 14.54
C LYS A 9 -8.25 -1.24 14.78
N THR A 10 -8.66 -0.49 13.75
CA THR A 10 -8.89 0.97 13.86
C THR A 10 -10.35 1.30 14.16
N CYS A 11 -11.30 0.79 13.36
CA CYS A 11 -12.73 1.09 13.55
C CYS A 11 -13.51 -0.01 14.27
N GLY A 12 -12.89 -1.16 14.55
CA GLY A 12 -13.54 -2.26 15.27
C GLY A 12 -14.55 -3.08 14.47
N THR A 13 -14.94 -2.64 13.27
CA THR A 13 -15.94 -3.31 12.41
C THR A 13 -15.40 -4.60 11.77
N PHE A 14 -16.25 -5.62 11.69
CA PHE A 14 -15.99 -6.82 10.90
C PHE A 14 -16.28 -6.54 9.41
N LYS A 15 -15.28 -6.81 8.56
CA LYS A 15 -15.34 -6.57 7.12
C LYS A 15 -14.72 -7.76 6.38
N PRO A 16 -15.13 -8.05 5.14
CA PRO A 16 -14.51 -9.10 4.34
C PRO A 16 -13.03 -8.78 4.07
N PHE A 17 -12.19 -9.81 3.87
CA PHE A 17 -10.77 -9.59 3.54
C PHE A 17 -10.56 -8.73 2.29
N THR A 18 -11.51 -8.75 1.34
CA THR A 18 -11.53 -7.90 0.16
C THR A 18 -11.51 -6.40 0.50
N ASP A 19 -11.94 -6.04 1.70
CA ASP A 19 -12.00 -4.68 2.23
C ASP A 19 -10.69 -4.23 2.91
N TYR A 20 -9.63 -5.03 2.80
CA TYR A 20 -8.30 -4.74 3.34
C TYR A 20 -7.25 -4.70 2.21
N TYR A 21 -6.15 -3.98 2.43
CA TYR A 21 -5.00 -4.03 1.52
C TYR A 21 -4.14 -5.27 1.80
N LYS A 22 -3.67 -5.94 0.74
CA LYS A 22 -2.72 -7.06 0.87
C LYS A 22 -1.35 -6.51 1.27
N GLY A 23 -0.95 -6.77 2.50
CA GLY A 23 0.40 -6.44 2.99
C GLY A 23 1.44 -7.45 2.48
N PRO A 24 2.73 -7.08 2.49
CA PRO A 24 3.83 -7.97 2.05
C PRO A 24 3.89 -9.30 2.84
N CYS A 25 3.48 -9.29 4.12
CA CYS A 25 3.44 -10.50 4.96
C CYS A 25 2.00 -11.00 5.23
N GLY A 26 1.03 -10.70 4.35
CA GLY A 26 -0.38 -11.06 4.59
C GLY A 26 -1.03 -10.30 5.76
N ALA A 27 -0.40 -9.21 6.22
CA ALA A 27 -0.92 -8.43 7.34
C ALA A 27 -2.08 -7.52 6.89
N PHE A 28 -3.29 -7.83 7.35
CA PHE A 28 -4.50 -7.00 7.15
C PHE A 28 -4.84 -6.26 8.44
N VAL A 29 -4.11 -5.19 8.75
CA VAL A 29 -4.19 -4.50 10.06
C VAL A 29 -5.44 -3.62 10.17
N ARG A 30 -5.80 -2.93 9.09
CA ARG A 30 -6.90 -1.96 9.03
C ARG A 30 -7.59 -1.99 7.68
N CYS A 31 -8.89 -1.70 7.68
CA CYS A 31 -9.68 -1.70 6.46
C CYS A 31 -9.26 -0.55 5.53
N LYS A 32 -9.61 -0.66 4.25
CA LYS A 32 -9.31 0.33 3.21
C LYS A 32 -9.80 1.72 3.60
N ALA A 33 -11.01 1.84 4.16
CA ALA A 33 -11.57 3.11 4.59
C ALA A 33 -10.69 3.80 5.65
N CYS A 34 -10.29 3.08 6.71
CA CYS A 34 -9.39 3.61 7.73
C CYS A 34 -8.01 3.98 7.17
N CYS A 35 -7.49 3.22 6.21
CA CYS A 35 -6.25 3.57 5.51
C CYS A 35 -6.40 4.87 4.71
N ILE A 36 -7.52 5.08 4.01
CA ILE A 36 -7.78 6.31 3.24
C ILE A 36 -7.87 7.51 4.17
N LEU A 37 -8.60 7.39 5.28
CA LEU A 37 -8.71 8.46 6.29
C LEU A 37 -7.34 8.81 6.88
N ALA A 38 -6.54 7.80 7.24
CA ALA A 38 -5.18 8.02 7.73
C ALA A 38 -4.27 8.71 6.69
N ARG A 39 -4.38 8.34 5.41
CA ARG A 39 -3.65 9.01 4.32
C ARG A 39 -4.08 10.46 4.14
N LYS A 40 -5.38 10.74 4.17
CA LYS A 40 -5.92 12.11 4.10
C LYS A 40 -5.40 12.97 5.25
N ALA A 41 -5.44 12.44 6.47
CA ALA A 41 -4.92 13.14 7.65
C ALA A 41 -3.40 13.39 7.55
N ALA A 42 -2.62 12.42 7.06
CA ALA A 42 -1.19 12.61 6.84
C ALA A 42 -0.91 13.70 5.78
N TYR A 43 -1.67 13.69 4.68
CA TYR A 43 -1.57 14.71 3.63
C TYR A 43 -1.92 16.12 4.14
N GLN A 44 -2.93 16.23 5.01
CA GLN A 44 -3.29 17.50 5.65
C GLN A 44 -2.22 18.00 6.62
N LYS A 45 -1.59 17.10 7.39
CA LYS A 45 -0.52 17.45 8.35
C LYS A 45 0.76 17.91 7.66
N ASN A 46 1.18 17.22 6.60
CA ASN A 46 2.36 17.59 5.83
C ASN A 46 2.22 17.18 4.35
N PRO A 47 1.70 18.08 3.50
CA PRO A 47 1.43 17.75 2.11
C PRO A 47 2.71 17.53 1.32
N GLU A 48 3.77 18.33 1.54
CA GLU A 48 5.02 18.22 0.79
C GLU A 48 5.78 16.95 1.12
N TYR A 49 5.87 16.56 2.39
CA TYR A 49 6.45 15.28 2.78
C TYR A 49 5.72 14.10 2.11
N THR A 50 4.39 14.13 2.11
CA THR A 50 3.57 13.07 1.51
C THR A 50 3.78 12.99 -0.01
N LYS A 51 3.86 14.15 -0.70
CA LYS A 51 4.16 14.19 -2.15
C LYS A 51 5.55 13.65 -2.44
N ASN A 52 6.56 14.03 -1.65
CA ASN A 52 7.94 13.57 -1.84
C ASN A 52 8.08 12.07 -1.62
N LEU A 53 7.39 11.50 -0.63
CA LEU A 53 7.31 10.05 -0.45
C LEU A 53 6.76 9.35 -1.71
N VAL A 54 5.62 9.82 -2.24
CA VAL A 54 5.01 9.23 -3.44
C VAL A 54 5.94 9.35 -4.66
N ARG A 55 6.60 10.50 -4.84
CA ARG A 55 7.62 10.70 -5.90
C ARG A 55 8.78 9.71 -5.75
N GLY A 56 9.30 9.54 -4.54
CA GLY A 56 10.36 8.58 -4.24
C GLY A 56 9.96 7.13 -4.55
N TYR A 57 8.76 6.70 -4.12
CA TYR A 57 8.24 5.37 -4.45
C TYR A 57 8.10 5.14 -5.95
N ARG A 58 7.62 6.13 -6.70
CA ARG A 58 7.51 6.04 -8.17
C ARG A 58 8.88 5.97 -8.83
N ALA A 59 9.85 6.77 -8.40
CA ALA A 59 11.21 6.73 -8.90
C ALA A 59 11.86 5.37 -8.63
N ALA A 60 11.72 4.83 -7.42
CA ALA A 60 12.21 3.50 -7.06
C ALA A 60 11.53 2.38 -7.88
N ALA A 61 10.21 2.45 -8.09
CA ALA A 61 9.49 1.51 -8.93
C ALA A 61 9.97 1.57 -10.40
N LYS A 62 10.17 2.77 -10.94
CA LYS A 62 10.73 2.97 -12.28
C LYS A 62 12.16 2.42 -12.38
N ALA A 63 13.01 2.68 -11.39
CA ALA A 63 14.37 2.16 -11.36
C ALA A 63 14.41 0.63 -11.29
N ARG A 64 13.52 0.00 -10.50
CA ARG A 64 13.38 -1.46 -10.45
C ARG A 64 12.84 -2.03 -11.75
N GLY A 65 11.85 -1.39 -12.38
CA GLY A 65 11.33 -1.80 -13.68
C GLY A 65 12.41 -1.69 -14.76
N LEU A 66 13.18 -0.59 -14.78
CA LEU A 66 14.31 -0.40 -15.68
C LEU A 66 15.43 -1.43 -15.43
N ALA A 67 15.75 -1.71 -14.17
CA ALA A 67 16.73 -2.72 -13.80
C ALA A 67 16.27 -4.14 -14.17
N ALA A 68 14.98 -4.45 -14.02
CA ALA A 68 14.40 -5.70 -14.49
C ALA A 68 14.54 -5.82 -16.03
N THR A 69 14.27 -4.75 -16.77
CA THR A 69 14.43 -4.75 -18.24
C THR A 69 15.88 -4.75 -18.72
N LEU A 70 16.83 -4.21 -17.94
CA LEU A 70 18.26 -4.18 -18.26
C LEU A 70 18.98 -5.50 -17.89
N GLY A 71 18.49 -6.21 -16.87
CA GLY A 71 18.98 -7.54 -16.50
C GLY A 71 18.76 -8.60 -17.58
N ASP A 72 17.72 -8.43 -18.41
CA ASP A 72 17.47 -9.31 -19.56
C ASP A 72 18.35 -9.00 -20.78
N ALA A 73 19.05 -7.85 -20.79
CA ALA A 73 19.92 -7.41 -21.90
C ALA A 73 21.41 -7.76 -21.69
N LEU A 74 21.78 -8.30 -20.52
CA LEU A 74 23.13 -8.75 -20.19
C LEU A 74 23.04 -10.16 -19.55
N GLY A 75 22.66 -11.15 -20.35
CA GLY A 75 22.97 -12.56 -20.12
C GLY A 75 24.35 -12.91 -20.68
N PRO A 76 24.95 -14.05 -20.28
CA PRO A 76 26.39 -14.29 -20.12
C PRO A 76 27.28 -14.02 -21.34
#